data_AF-A0AAW2S0R5-F1
#
_entry.id   AF-A0AAW2S0R5-F1
#
_cell.length_a   1.000
_cell.length_b   1.000
_cell.length_c   1.000
_cell.angle_alpha   90.00
_cell.angle_beta   90.00
_cell.angle_gamma   90.00
#
_symmetry.space_group_name_H-M   'P 1'
#
loop_
_entity.id
_entity.type
_entity.pdbx_description
1 polymer ?
#
loop_
_entity_poly.entity_id
_entity_poly.type
_entity_poly.pdbx_seq_one_letter_code
_entity_poly.pdbx_strand_id
1 'polypeptide(L)'
;MDRNAFGRLCYILEHFGGLLSTKHVTVAEQVAMFLSVIAHHMKNFIIKHDFLKFKRTVSKNFDVVLNNIYKMSNVFLEKLAAITDECSNPRWRWFK
;
A
#
# COMPACT_ATOMS: atom_id res chain seq x y z
N MET A 1 -11.15 6.73 -4.16
CA MET A 1 -11.31 5.46 -3.43
C MET A 1 -12.54 5.56 -2.54
N ASP A 2 -13.32 4.49 -2.36
CA ASP A 2 -14.47 4.50 -1.45
C ASP A 2 -14.03 4.63 0.02
N ARG A 3 -14.80 5.36 0.84
CA ARG A 3 -14.42 5.67 2.24
C ARG A 3 -14.42 4.44 3.14
N ASN A 4 -15.35 3.52 2.92
CA ASN A 4 -15.44 2.28 3.69
C ASN A 4 -14.31 1.32 3.32
N ALA A 5 -13.98 1.24 2.03
CA ALA A 5 -12.83 0.46 1.56
C ALA A 5 -11.52 0.99 2.16
N PHE A 6 -11.34 2.31 2.21
CA PHE A 6 -10.18 2.94 2.84
C PHE A 6 -10.10 2.65 4.34
N GLY A 7 -11.22 2.77 5.07
CA GLY A 7 -11.27 2.46 6.50
C GLY A 7 -10.92 1.00 6.79
N ARG A 8 -11.44 0.06 5.99
CA ARG A 8 -11.08 -1.37 6.10
C ARG A 8 -9.60 -1.62 5.85
N LEU A 9 -9.01 -0.96 4.86
CA LEU A 9 -7.56 -1.08 4.58
C LEU A 9 -6.73 -0.59 5.78
N CYS A 10 -7.09 0.56 6.35
CA CYS A 10 -6.39 1.10 7.54
C CYS A 10 -6.51 0.12 8.72
N TYR A 11 -7.71 -0.40 8.98
CA TYR A 11 -7.94 -1.39 10.03
C TYR A 11 -7.08 -2.65 9.83
N ILE A 12 -7.02 -3.17 8.60
CA ILE A 12 -6.22 -4.36 8.29
C ILE A 12 -4.73 -4.06 8.56
N LEU A 13 -4.20 -2.96 8.03
CA LEU A 13 -2.79 -2.60 8.17
C LEU A 13 -2.39 -2.34 9.63
N GLU A 14 -3.28 -1.73 10.42
CA GLU A 14 -3.06 -1.47 11.83
C GLU A 14 -3.05 -2.77 12.65
N HIS A 15 -4.12 -3.57 12.55
CA HIS A 15 -4.32 -4.72 13.43
C HIS A 15 -3.58 -5.99 13.01
N PHE A 16 -3.46 -6.24 11.71
CA PHE A 16 -2.79 -7.45 11.20
C PHE A 16 -1.39 -7.16 10.69
N GLY A 17 -1.10 -5.90 10.31
CA GLY A 17 0.19 -5.52 9.71
C GLY A 17 1.19 -5.09 10.77
N GLY A 18 0.70 -4.53 11.87
CA GLY A 18 1.52 -3.88 12.88
C GLY A 18 1.90 -2.46 12.48
N LEU A 19 1.11 -1.81 11.60
CA LEU A 19 1.33 -0.42 11.24
C LEU A 19 0.90 0.48 12.39
N LEU A 20 1.87 1.13 13.03
CA LEU A 20 1.62 2.00 14.17
C LEU A 20 1.57 3.47 13.75
N SER A 21 0.70 4.23 14.41
CA SER A 21 0.74 5.68 14.35
C SER A 21 2.04 6.20 14.95
N THR A 22 2.63 7.23 14.34
CA THR A 22 3.76 7.97 14.90
C THR A 22 3.26 9.26 15.55
N LYS A 23 4.08 9.90 16.38
CA LYS A 23 3.76 11.20 17.03
C LYS A 23 3.28 12.28 16.03
N HIS A 24 3.66 12.17 14.77
CA HIS A 24 3.40 13.20 13.77
C HIS A 24 2.49 12.76 12.63
N VAL A 25 2.20 11.45 12.50
CA VAL A 25 1.45 10.90 11.37
C VAL A 25 0.63 9.70 11.83
N THR A 26 -0.68 9.80 11.65
CA THR A 26 -1.65 8.73 11.92
C THR A 26 -1.55 7.59 10.90
N VAL A 27 -2.09 6.42 11.22
CA VAL A 27 -2.15 5.28 10.29
C VAL A 27 -2.87 5.67 9.00
N ALA A 28 -4.01 6.36 9.11
CA ALA A 28 -4.77 6.83 7.97
C ALA A 28 -3.96 7.78 7.07
N GLU A 29 -3.23 8.74 7.64
CA GLU A 29 -2.36 9.62 6.86
C GLU A 29 -1.21 8.85 6.17
N GLN A 30 -0.62 7.86 6.83
CA GLN A 30 0.42 7.02 6.22
C GLN A 30 -0.12 6.24 5.01
N VAL A 31 -1.28 5.61 5.16
CA VAL A 31 -1.95 4.85 4.10
C VAL A 31 -2.41 5.77 2.97
N ALA A 32 -2.93 6.95 3.29
CA ALA A 32 -3.34 7.94 2.30
C ALA A 32 -2.14 8.44 1.49
N MET A 33 -1.01 8.77 2.13
CA MET A 33 0.21 9.17 1.43
C MET A 33 0.72 8.06 0.50
N PHE A 34 0.74 6.81 0.97
CA PHE A 34 1.14 5.66 0.16
C PHE A 34 0.27 5.51 -1.08
N LEU A 35 -1.07 5.52 -0.90
CA LEU A 35 -2.03 5.42 -1.99
C LEU A 35 -1.90 6.57 -2.99
N SER A 36 -1.66 7.80 -2.53
CA SER A 36 -1.43 8.94 -3.43
C SER A 36 -0.18 8.78 -4.28
N VAL A 37 0.89 8.18 -3.75
CA VAL A 37 2.10 7.85 -4.55
C VAL A 37 1.74 6.82 -5.62
N ILE A 38 1.13 5.69 -5.24
CA ILE A 38 0.94 4.57 -6.18
C ILE A 38 -0.21 4.78 -7.17
N ALA A 39 -1.34 5.34 -6.74
CA ALA A 39 -2.55 5.46 -7.56
C ALA A 39 -2.44 6.61 -8.57
N HIS A 40 -1.74 7.67 -8.20
CA HIS A 40 -1.63 8.89 -9.02
C HIS A 40 -0.22 9.14 -9.52
N HIS A 41 0.72 8.20 -9.29
CA HIS A 41 2.15 8.34 -9.61
C HIS A 41 2.74 9.68 -9.11
N MET A 42 2.19 10.20 -8.01
CA MET A 42 2.54 11.52 -7.51
C MET A 42 3.95 11.49 -6.94
N LYS A 43 4.79 12.41 -7.40
CA LYS A 43 6.13 12.57 -6.86
C LYS A 43 6.02 12.95 -5.37
N ASN A 44 6.89 12.40 -4.52
CA ASN A 44 6.97 12.71 -3.07
C ASN A 44 7.03 14.21 -2.74
N PHE A 45 7.40 15.05 -3.71
CA PHE A 45 7.35 16.51 -3.61
C PHE A 45 5.93 17.07 -3.49
N ILE A 46 4.98 16.55 -4.27
CA ILE A 46 3.57 17.00 -4.27
C ILE A 46 2.92 16.58 -2.95
N ILE A 47 3.20 15.36 -2.50
CA ILE A 47 2.69 14.84 -1.22
C ILE A 47 3.27 15.60 -0.02
N LYS A 48 4.52 16.06 -0.09
CA LYS A 48 5.08 16.97 0.94
C LYS A 48 4.21 18.22 1.09
N HIS A 49 3.79 18.80 -0.03
CA HIS A 49 2.98 20.01 -0.04
C HIS A 49 1.58 19.72 0.52
N ASP A 50 0.92 18.68 0.01
CA ASP A 50 -0.48 18.38 0.35
C ASP A 50 -0.66 17.92 1.81
N PHE A 51 0.34 17.28 2.40
CA PHE A 51 0.30 16.81 3.79
C PHE A 51 1.12 17.69 4.76
N LEU A 52 1.73 18.78 4.27
CA LEU A 52 2.63 19.65 5.04
C LEU A 52 3.73 18.87 5.79
N LYS A 53 4.25 17.78 5.18
CA LYS A 53 5.29 16.92 5.78
C LYS A 53 6.60 17.03 5.05
N PHE A 54 7.71 16.77 5.74
CA PHE A 54 9.01 16.69 5.09
C PHE A 54 9.06 15.55 4.08
N LYS A 55 9.77 15.75 2.95
CA LYS A 55 10.00 14.73 1.92
C LYS A 55 10.56 13.43 2.52
N ARG A 56 11.45 13.56 3.51
CA ARG A 56 12.02 12.42 4.25
C ARG A 56 10.95 11.64 5.02
N THR A 57 9.98 12.34 5.61
CA THR A 57 8.85 11.71 6.33
C THR A 57 7.94 10.96 5.35
N VAL A 58 7.63 11.55 4.20
CA VAL A 58 6.84 10.89 3.15
C VAL A 58 7.52 9.60 2.69
N SER A 59 8.83 9.64 2.39
CA SER A 59 9.58 8.45 1.96
C SER A 59 9.62 7.38 3.03
N LYS A 60 9.90 7.75 4.30
CA LYS A 60 9.91 6.80 5.41
C LYS A 60 8.56 6.12 5.60
N ASN A 61 7.47 6.89 5.56
CA ASN A 61 6.13 6.34 5.72
C ASN A 61 5.76 5.43 4.54
N PHE A 62 6.17 5.79 3.32
CA PHE A 62 6.00 4.94 2.15
C PHE A 62 6.69 3.57 2.35
N ASP A 63 7.96 3.58 2.77
CA ASP A 63 8.73 2.35 2.99
C ASP A 63 8.13 1.49 4.13
N VAL A 64 7.67 2.13 5.21
CA VAL A 64 7.02 1.44 6.32
C VAL A 64 5.72 0.77 5.86
N VAL A 65 4.84 1.50 5.17
CA VAL A 65 3.58 0.95 4.67
C VAL A 65 3.84 -0.18 3.66
N LEU A 66 4.79 0.01 2.74
CA LEU A 66 5.17 -1.01 1.76
C LEU A 66 5.69 -2.29 2.43
N ASN A 67 6.55 -2.17 3.44
CA ASN A 67 7.09 -3.33 4.14
C ASN A 67 6.00 -4.07 4.94
N ASN A 68 5.05 -3.36 5.53
CA ASN A 68 3.89 -3.97 6.20
C ASN A 68 3.01 -4.73 5.19
N ILE A 69 2.74 -4.13 4.03
CA ILE A 69 2.01 -4.79 2.95
C ILE A 69 2.77 -6.03 2.44
N TYR A 70 4.10 -5.95 2.29
CA TYR A 70 4.91 -7.08 1.86
C TYR A 70 4.86 -8.24 2.87
N LYS A 71 5.02 -7.95 4.17
CA LYS A 71 4.87 -8.96 5.24
C LYS A 71 3.49 -9.61 5.23
N MET A 72 2.45 -8.81 5.05
CA MET A 72 1.09 -9.31 4.89
C MET A 72 0.89 -10.12 3.63
N SER A 73 1.56 -9.77 2.54
CA SER A 73 1.38 -10.44 1.26
C SER A 73 1.76 -11.92 1.35
N ASN A 74 2.74 -12.29 2.18
CA ASN A 74 3.03 -13.70 2.46
C ASN A 74 1.90 -14.45 3.20
N VAL A 75 0.99 -13.73 3.87
CA VAL A 75 -0.15 -14.28 4.62
C VAL A 75 -1.44 -14.24 3.81
N PHE A 76 -1.66 -13.16 3.05
CA PHE A 76 -2.91 -12.90 2.33
C PHE A 76 -2.87 -13.23 0.84
N LEU A 77 -1.71 -13.11 0.20
CA LEU A 77 -1.56 -13.62 -1.15
C LEU A 77 -1.23 -15.09 -1.01
N GLU A 78 -2.20 -15.96 -1.36
CA GLU A 78 -1.83 -17.29 -1.84
C GLU A 78 -0.68 -17.08 -2.82
N LYS A 79 0.43 -17.81 -2.60
CA LYS A 79 1.60 -17.81 -3.48
C LYS A 79 1.04 -17.86 -4.88
N LEU A 80 1.10 -16.74 -5.62
CA LEU A 80 0.61 -16.67 -6.98
C LEU A 80 1.28 -17.84 -7.68
N ALA A 81 0.52 -18.91 -7.91
CA ALA A 81 1.07 -20.11 -8.49
C ALA A 81 1.68 -19.62 -9.79
N ALA A 82 2.99 -19.81 -9.95
CA ALA A 82 3.68 -19.45 -11.18
C ALA A 82 2.77 -19.93 -12.30
N ILE A 83 2.40 -19.02 -13.22
CA ILE A 83 1.51 -19.32 -14.34
C ILE A 83 2.17 -20.48 -15.07
N THR A 84 1.77 -21.69 -14.71
CA THR A 84 2.18 -22.93 -15.34
C THR A 84 1.39 -22.96 -16.63
N ASP A 85 1.94 -23.62 -17.65
CA ASP A 85 1.38 -23.62 -19.01
C ASP A 85 -0.08 -24.10 -19.07
N GLU A 86 -0.58 -24.70 -17.97
CA GLU A 86 -1.94 -25.17 -17.75
C GLU A 86 -2.90 -24.14 -17.12
N CYS A 87 -2.57 -22.85 -17.09
CA CYS A 87 -3.48 -21.83 -16.56
C CYS A 87 -4.69 -21.66 -17.50
N SER A 88 -5.77 -22.41 -17.24
CA SER A 88 -7.06 -22.42 -17.96
C SER A 88 -7.80 -21.07 -17.97
N ASN A 89 -7.26 -20.01 -17.37
CA ASN A 89 -7.94 -18.74 -17.26
C ASN A 89 -7.64 -17.85 -18.49
N PRO A 90 -8.62 -17.59 -19.37
CA PRO A 90 -8.42 -16.92 -20.66
C PRO A 90 -7.89 -15.48 -20.53
N ARG A 91 -7.99 -14.86 -19.35
CA ARG A 91 -7.55 -13.49 -19.08
C ARG A 91 -6.03 -13.29 -19.11
N TRP A 92 -5.26 -14.34 -18.80
CA TRP A 92 -3.80 -14.25 -18.64
C TRP A 92 -3.01 -14.60 -19.91
N ARG A 93 -3.71 -14.90 -21.01
CA ARG A 93 -3.13 -15.38 -22.27
C ARG A 93 -2.18 -14.37 -22.95
N TRP A 94 -2.27 -13.08 -22.61
CA TRP A 94 -1.52 -11.99 -23.26
C TRP A 94 -0.23 -11.62 -22.55
N PHE A 95 0.05 -12.24 -21.40
CA PHE A 95 1.28 -12.04 -20.64
C PHE A 95 2.33 -13.11 -20.94
N LYS A 96 2.10 -13.92 -21.98
CA LYS A 96 3.02 -14.93 -22.51
C LYS A 96 3.92 -14.31 -23.58
#